data_AF-A0A1T4WB06-F1
#
_entry.id   AF-A0A1T4WB06-F1
#
_cell.length_a   1.000
_cell.length_b   1.000
_cell.length_c   1.000
_cell.angle_alpha   90.00
_cell.angle_beta   90.00
_cell.angle_gamma   90.00
#
_symmetry.space_group_name_H-M   'P 1'
#
loop_
_entity.id
_entity.type
_entity.pdbx_description
1 polymer ?
#
loop_
_entity_poly.entity_id
_entity_poly.type
_entity_poly.pdbx_seq_one_letter_code
_entity_poly.pdbx_strand_id
1 'polypeptide(L)'
;MNPDVLLNRIRLEQRGLIDIHKKLYEMEHLLPAPDPMQFAKTAESAALLSEKSTARLRNMFFSVSNEPPIYYYPKAAEVQGIRVWASDNYLRVLLPALLPDKKKRDGCKFLLLPLQAALVQSGPLPHFSDCVICVEHIYDHNLPIKAVRDYDNLELKAVIDVIATFCLTDDTGA
;
A
#
# COMPACT_ATOMS: atom_id res chain seq x y z
N MET A 1 1.94 19.40 -24.54
CA MET A 1 0.89 18.73 -23.73
C MET A 1 -0.46 19.28 -24.20
N ASN A 2 -1.44 18.44 -24.55
CA ASN A 2 -2.75 18.90 -25.05
C ASN A 2 -3.67 19.29 -23.86
N PRO A 3 -4.09 20.56 -23.72
CA PRO A 3 -4.93 21.01 -22.60
C PRO A 3 -6.28 20.31 -22.50
N ASP A 4 -6.93 19.97 -23.62
CA ASP A 4 -8.24 19.33 -23.63
C ASP A 4 -8.16 17.89 -23.11
N VAL A 5 -7.10 17.18 -23.46
CA VAL A 5 -6.83 15.83 -22.94
C VAL A 5 -6.59 15.88 -21.44
N LEU A 6 -5.86 16.89 -20.95
CA LEU A 6 -5.60 17.05 -19.52
C LEU A 6 -6.88 17.41 -18.75
N LEU A 7 -7.68 18.32 -19.28
CA LEU A 7 -8.98 18.69 -18.71
C LEU A 7 -9.93 17.50 -18.63
N ASN A 8 -9.96 16.65 -19.66
CA ASN A 8 -10.75 15.42 -19.66
C ASN A 8 -10.29 14.43 -18.58
N ARG A 9 -8.97 14.29 -18.37
CA ARG A 9 -8.43 13.46 -17.28
C ARG A 9 -8.79 14.02 -15.90
N ILE A 10 -8.68 15.34 -15.70
CA ILE A 10 -9.08 16.00 -14.45
C ILE A 10 -10.57 15.75 -14.16
N ARG A 11 -11.44 15.98 -15.15
CA ARG A 11 -12.89 15.76 -15.01
C ARG A 11 -13.24 14.31 -14.73
N LEU A 12 -12.50 13.37 -15.32
CA LEU A 12 -12.68 11.94 -15.06
C LEU A 12 -12.36 11.60 -13.60
N GLU A 13 -11.28 12.14 -13.04
CA GLU A 13 -10.93 11.93 -11.63
C GLU A 13 -11.91 12.62 -10.69
N GLN A 14 -12.36 13.84 -10.99
CA GLN A 14 -13.40 14.50 -10.21
C GLN A 14 -14.67 13.66 -10.10
N ARG A 15 -15.10 13.01 -11.19
CA ARG A 15 -16.24 12.07 -11.15
C ARG A 15 -15.94 10.86 -10.24
N GLY A 16 -14.74 10.29 -10.33
CA GLY A 16 -14.33 9.19 -9.47
C GLY A 16 -14.38 9.55 -7.98
N LEU A 17 -13.89 10.74 -7.61
CA LEU A 17 -13.95 11.24 -6.23
C LEU A 17 -15.39 11.48 -5.75
N ILE A 18 -16.28 11.98 -6.63
CA ILE A 18 -17.71 12.11 -6.34
C ILE A 18 -18.34 10.74 -6.08
N ASP A 19 -17.99 9.72 -6.85
CA ASP A 19 -18.54 8.37 -6.66
C ASP A 19 -18.06 7.74 -5.35
N ILE A 20 -16.80 7.97 -4.95
CA ILE A 20 -16.29 7.59 -3.61
C ILE A 20 -17.10 8.31 -2.53
N HIS A 21 -17.28 9.63 -2.65
CA HIS A 21 -18.03 10.41 -1.68
C HIS A 21 -19.48 9.91 -1.53
N LYS A 22 -20.16 9.60 -2.64
CA LYS A 22 -21.49 9.01 -2.62
C LYS A 22 -21.53 7.67 -1.87
N LYS A 23 -20.51 6.83 -2.03
CA LYS A 23 -20.45 5.54 -1.31
C LYS A 23 -20.21 5.72 0.19
N LEU A 24 -19.39 6.68 0.59
CA LEU A 24 -19.22 7.02 2.00
C LEU A 24 -20.51 7.59 2.61
N TYR A 25 -21.20 8.46 1.86
CA TYR A 25 -22.52 8.98 2.25
C TYR A 25 -23.56 7.86 2.40
N GLU A 26 -23.59 6.88 1.48
CA GLU A 26 -24.43 5.69 1.59
C GLU A 26 -24.11 4.89 2.86
N MET A 27 -22.83 4.68 3.19
CA MET A 27 -22.42 4.00 4.42
C MET A 27 -22.91 4.73 5.68
N GLU A 28 -22.80 6.06 5.72
CA GLU A 28 -23.29 6.88 6.83
C GLU A 28 -24.80 6.68 7.06
N HIS A 29 -25.58 6.60 5.97
CA HIS A 29 -27.04 6.38 6.04
C HIS A 29 -27.42 4.97 6.49
N LEU A 30 -26.51 3.99 6.37
CA LEU A 30 -26.71 2.63 6.86
C LEU A 30 -26.44 2.49 8.36
N LEU A 31 -25.76 3.45 9.01
CA LEU A 31 -25.37 3.38 10.43
C LEU A 31 -26.53 3.26 11.44
N PRO A 32 -27.73 3.83 11.23
CA PRO A 32 -28.82 3.71 12.21
C PRO A 32 -29.30 2.26 12.43
N ALA A 33 -29.21 1.41 11.41
CA ALA A 33 -29.55 -0.01 11.49
C ALA A 33 -28.76 -0.80 10.41
N PRO A 34 -27.45 -1.05 10.62
CA PRO A 34 -26.60 -1.56 9.56
C PRO A 34 -26.87 -3.05 9.33
N ASP A 35 -27.36 -3.41 8.13
CA ASP A 35 -27.19 -4.77 7.64
C ASP A 35 -25.68 -5.03 7.40
N PRO A 36 -25.03 -5.95 8.14
CA PRO A 36 -23.59 -6.15 8.04
C PRO A 36 -23.12 -6.52 6.65
N MET A 37 -23.94 -7.23 5.87
CA MET A 37 -23.57 -7.67 4.53
C MET A 37 -23.66 -6.52 3.52
N GLN A 38 -24.74 -5.73 3.56
CA GLN A 38 -24.87 -4.52 2.76
C GLN A 38 -23.79 -3.49 3.10
N PHE A 39 -23.52 -3.23 4.38
CA PHE A 39 -22.48 -2.29 4.80
C PHE A 39 -21.09 -2.70 4.30
N ALA A 40 -20.73 -3.99 4.47
CA ALA A 40 -19.46 -4.52 3.98
C ALA A 40 -19.31 -4.39 2.46
N LYS A 41 -20.38 -4.64 1.70
CA LYS A 41 -20.39 -4.51 0.24
C LYS A 41 -20.23 -3.05 -0.22
N THR A 42 -20.91 -2.12 0.44
CA THR A 42 -20.76 -0.69 0.13
C THR A 42 -19.36 -0.18 0.51
N ALA A 43 -18.80 -0.64 1.63
CA ALA A 43 -17.43 -0.36 2.04
C ALA A 43 -16.40 -0.93 1.05
N GLU A 44 -16.58 -2.17 0.58
CA GLU A 44 -15.75 -2.77 -0.47
C GLU A 44 -15.80 -1.93 -1.75
N SER A 45 -16.99 -1.50 -2.17
CA SER A 45 -17.14 -0.62 -3.35
C SER A 45 -16.41 0.70 -3.17
N ALA A 46 -16.47 1.33 -2.00
CA ALA A 46 -15.76 2.58 -1.71
C ALA A 46 -14.24 2.36 -1.79
N ALA A 47 -13.73 1.30 -1.18
CA ALA A 47 -12.31 0.96 -1.20
C ALA A 47 -11.80 0.72 -2.62
N LEU A 48 -12.51 -0.05 -3.45
CA LEU A 48 -12.12 -0.33 -4.84
C LEU A 48 -12.12 0.93 -5.72
N LEU A 49 -13.04 1.87 -5.49
CA LEU A 49 -13.04 3.15 -6.19
C LEU A 49 -11.83 4.01 -5.80
N SER A 50 -11.48 4.02 -4.50
CA SER A 50 -10.30 4.73 -3.98
C SER A 50 -8.98 4.18 -4.54
N GLU A 51 -8.84 2.86 -4.64
CA GLU A 51 -7.69 2.21 -5.28
C GLU A 51 -7.53 2.67 -6.75
N LYS A 52 -8.64 2.66 -7.49
CA LYS A 52 -8.66 3.07 -8.89
C LYS A 52 -8.31 4.55 -9.05
N SER A 53 -8.86 5.44 -8.22
CA SER A 53 -8.55 6.87 -8.30
C SER A 53 -7.10 7.15 -7.94
N THR A 54 -6.55 6.47 -6.93
CA THR A 54 -5.13 6.63 -6.56
C THR A 54 -4.21 6.24 -7.72
N ALA A 55 -4.47 5.10 -8.37
CA ALA A 55 -3.68 4.68 -9.53
C ALA A 55 -3.78 5.69 -10.69
N ARG A 56 -4.97 6.23 -10.97
CA ARG A 56 -5.16 7.20 -12.06
C ARG A 56 -4.51 8.55 -11.77
N LEU A 57 -4.61 9.06 -10.54
CA LEU A 57 -3.93 10.29 -10.13
C LEU A 57 -2.42 10.14 -10.20
N ARG A 58 -1.87 9.01 -9.76
CA ARG A 58 -0.44 8.69 -9.89
C ARG A 58 0.00 8.66 -11.37
N ASN A 59 -0.75 7.98 -12.23
CA ASN A 59 -0.44 7.93 -13.66
C ASN A 59 -0.56 9.30 -14.33
N MET A 60 -1.55 10.11 -13.93
CA MET A 60 -1.69 11.47 -14.40
C MET A 60 -0.47 12.31 -14.00
N PHE A 61 -0.03 12.24 -12.75
CA PHE A 61 1.19 12.90 -12.26
C PHE A 61 2.41 12.53 -13.11
N PHE A 62 2.67 11.24 -13.33
CA PHE A 62 3.80 10.80 -14.17
C PHE A 62 3.66 11.17 -15.65
N SER A 63 2.44 11.45 -16.13
CA SER A 63 2.23 11.91 -17.51
C SER A 63 2.46 13.41 -17.72
N VAL A 64 2.47 14.20 -16.65
CA VAL A 64 2.65 15.66 -16.70
C VAL A 64 3.97 16.13 -16.09
N SER A 65 4.56 15.31 -15.22
CA SER A 65 5.84 15.56 -14.58
C SER A 65 6.98 14.89 -15.35
N ASN A 66 8.10 15.59 -15.47
CA ASN A 66 9.36 15.01 -15.92
C ASN A 66 10.15 14.38 -14.76
N GLU A 67 9.63 14.45 -13.52
CA GLU A 67 10.29 13.86 -12.36
C GLU A 67 10.34 12.34 -12.49
N PRO A 68 11.54 11.74 -12.40
CA PRO A 68 11.67 10.29 -12.34
C PRO A 68 10.91 9.71 -11.13
N PRO A 69 10.37 8.48 -11.24
CA PRO A 69 9.60 7.86 -10.15
C PRO A 69 10.32 7.75 -8.80
N ILE A 70 11.66 7.77 -8.81
CA ILE A 70 12.50 7.76 -7.61
C ILE A 70 12.22 8.93 -6.64
N TYR A 71 11.67 10.06 -7.12
CA TYR A 71 11.30 11.19 -6.28
C TYR A 71 9.87 11.13 -5.74
N TYR A 72 9.01 10.31 -6.35
CA TYR A 72 7.61 10.16 -5.96
C TYR A 72 7.42 9.06 -4.92
N TYR A 73 7.96 7.86 -5.16
CA TYR A 73 7.68 6.70 -4.31
C TYR A 73 8.12 6.85 -2.85
N PRO A 74 9.18 7.59 -2.51
CA PRO A 74 9.48 7.87 -1.12
C PRO A 74 8.42 8.72 -0.41
N LYS A 75 7.87 9.72 -1.10
CA LYS A 75 6.74 10.53 -0.58
C LYS A 75 5.50 9.65 -0.41
N ALA A 76 5.26 8.72 -1.34
CA ALA A 76 4.18 7.76 -1.23
C ALA A 76 4.38 6.81 -0.03
N ALA A 77 5.61 6.36 0.22
CA ALA A 77 5.95 5.52 1.37
C ALA A 77 5.68 6.24 2.70
N GLU A 78 6.04 7.53 2.78
CA GLU A 78 5.76 8.36 3.95
C GLU A 78 4.26 8.48 4.24
N VAL A 79 3.45 8.80 3.22
CA VAL A 79 1.98 8.90 3.31
C VAL A 79 1.33 7.57 3.68
N GLN A 80 1.87 6.46 3.17
CA GLN A 80 1.43 5.11 3.52
C GLN A 80 1.86 4.69 4.92
N GLY A 81 2.69 5.47 5.62
CA GLY A 81 3.18 5.13 6.95
C GLY A 81 4.28 4.07 6.96
N ILE A 82 4.93 3.81 5.82
CA ILE A 82 6.11 2.94 5.78
C ILE A 82 7.23 3.63 6.55
N ARG A 83 7.89 2.88 7.43
CA ARG A 83 9.05 3.34 8.19
C ARG A 83 10.10 2.24 8.24
N VAL A 84 11.35 2.62 8.09
CA VAL A 84 12.50 1.72 8.14
C VAL A 84 13.44 2.23 9.21
N TRP A 85 13.88 1.33 10.09
CA TRP A 85 14.95 1.58 11.04
C TRP A 85 16.01 0.51 10.85
N ALA A 86 17.26 0.93 10.76
CA ALA A 86 18.40 0.04 10.58
C ALA A 86 19.46 0.35 11.62
N SER A 87 20.11 -0.69 12.11
CA SER A 87 21.32 -0.65 12.91
C SER A 87 22.18 -1.85 12.52
N ASP A 88 23.39 -1.96 13.06
CA ASP A 88 24.37 -2.98 12.65
C ASP A 88 23.81 -4.41 12.75
N ASN A 89 22.93 -4.67 13.72
CA ASN A 89 22.43 -6.02 14.03
C ASN A 89 20.94 -6.23 13.73
N TYR A 90 20.21 -5.23 13.23
CA TYR A 90 18.79 -5.42 12.92
C TYR A 90 18.27 -4.45 11.86
N LEU A 91 17.25 -4.91 11.15
CA LEU A 91 16.40 -4.11 10.29
C LEU A 91 14.96 -4.24 10.77
N ARG A 92 14.30 -3.12 11.06
CA ARG A 92 12.87 -3.07 11.38
C ARG A 92 12.14 -2.31 10.28
N VAL A 93 11.13 -2.93 9.70
CA VAL A 93 10.25 -2.31 8.71
C VAL A 93 8.83 -2.30 9.27
N LEU A 94 8.25 -1.11 9.39
CA LEU A 94 6.82 -0.94 9.65
C LEU A 94 6.11 -0.76 8.32
N LEU A 95 5.06 -1.55 8.10
CA LEU A 95 4.24 -1.53 6.89
C LEU A 95 2.78 -1.22 7.26
N PRO A 96 2.04 -0.51 6.40
CA PRO A 96 0.60 -0.39 6.58
C PRO A 96 -0.07 -1.76 6.42
N ALA A 97 -1.26 -1.91 7.01
CA ALA A 97 -2.11 -3.10 6.88
C ALA A 97 -2.76 -3.24 5.48
N LEU A 98 -1.96 -3.07 4.43
CA LEU A 98 -2.33 -3.18 3.01
C LEU A 98 -1.89 -4.52 2.40
N LEU A 99 -1.33 -5.43 3.21
CA LEU A 99 -0.95 -6.76 2.77
C LEU A 99 -2.19 -7.47 2.21
N PRO A 100 -2.20 -7.84 0.92
CA PRO A 100 -3.34 -8.50 0.34
C PRO A 100 -3.48 -9.92 0.89
N ASP A 101 -4.71 -10.43 0.81
CA ASP A 101 -4.96 -11.87 0.90
C ASP A 101 -4.15 -12.58 -0.20
N LYS A 102 -3.53 -13.72 0.11
CA LYS A 102 -2.81 -14.56 -0.88
C LYS A 102 -3.62 -14.82 -2.16
N LYS A 103 -4.95 -14.82 -2.07
CA LYS A 103 -5.88 -15.00 -3.21
C LYS A 103 -5.98 -13.78 -4.12
N LYS A 104 -5.63 -12.57 -3.66
CA LYS A 104 -5.78 -11.28 -4.38
C LYS A 104 -4.40 -10.62 -4.64
N ARG A 105 -3.62 -11.20 -5.57
CA ARG A 105 -2.22 -10.81 -5.85
C ARG A 105 -1.97 -9.35 -6.27
N ASP A 106 -2.96 -8.64 -6.80
CA ASP A 106 -2.73 -7.29 -7.35
C ASP A 106 -2.48 -6.20 -6.29
N GLY A 107 -2.89 -6.41 -5.03
CA GLY A 107 -2.72 -5.43 -3.96
C GLY A 107 -1.27 -5.13 -3.59
N CYS A 108 -0.36 -6.10 -3.73
CA CYS A 108 1.05 -5.93 -3.37
C CYS A 108 1.73 -4.83 -4.19
N LYS A 109 1.32 -4.61 -5.45
CA LYS A 109 1.93 -3.58 -6.32
C LYS A 109 1.86 -2.18 -5.72
N PHE A 110 0.85 -1.91 -4.90
CA PHE A 110 0.68 -0.63 -4.22
C PHE A 110 1.66 -0.41 -3.07
N LEU A 111 2.19 -1.51 -2.50
CA LEU A 111 3.10 -1.52 -1.36
C LEU A 111 4.57 -1.71 -1.76
N LEU A 112 4.86 -2.56 -2.76
CA LEU A 112 6.24 -2.95 -3.09
C LEU A 112 7.10 -1.77 -3.59
N LEU A 113 6.57 -0.91 -4.46
CA LEU A 113 7.34 0.23 -4.99
C LEU A 113 7.62 1.30 -3.93
N PRO A 114 6.65 1.72 -3.10
CA PRO A 114 6.94 2.57 -1.94
C PRO A 114 7.90 1.93 -0.93
N LEU A 115 7.76 0.63 -0.64
CA LEU A 115 8.67 -0.09 0.26
C LEU A 115 10.12 -0.07 -0.27
N GLN A 116 10.31 -0.44 -1.53
CA GLN A 116 11.63 -0.40 -2.17
C GLN A 116 12.24 1.01 -2.09
N ALA A 117 11.43 2.04 -2.34
CA ALA A 117 11.90 3.42 -2.25
C ALA A 117 12.30 3.82 -0.82
N ALA A 118 11.55 3.37 0.20
CA ALA A 118 11.90 3.61 1.60
C ALA A 118 13.22 2.93 2.00
N LEU A 119 13.44 1.70 1.55
CA LEU A 119 14.69 0.96 1.78
C LEU A 119 15.90 1.67 1.15
N VAL A 120 15.78 2.11 -0.11
CA VAL A 120 16.84 2.88 -0.80
C VAL A 120 17.17 4.18 -0.06
N GLN A 121 16.15 4.89 0.44
CA GLN A 121 16.36 6.14 1.16
C GLN A 121 16.90 5.99 2.57
N SER A 122 16.91 4.76 3.12
CA SER A 122 17.41 4.49 4.46
C SER A 122 18.95 4.55 4.54
N GLY A 123 19.63 4.73 3.42
CA GLY A 123 21.08 4.74 3.33
C GLY A 123 21.67 3.33 3.37
N PRO A 124 22.93 3.16 3.81
CA PRO A 124 23.54 1.84 3.94
C PRO A 124 22.74 0.95 4.90
N LEU A 125 22.31 -0.21 4.41
CA LEU A 125 21.59 -1.22 5.18
C LEU A 125 22.53 -2.36 5.57
N PRO A 126 22.34 -2.98 6.75
CA PRO A 126 23.13 -4.14 7.17
C PRO A 126 22.89 -5.31 6.21
N HIS A 127 23.94 -6.07 5.93
CA HIS A 127 23.88 -7.30 5.15
C HIS A 127 24.13 -8.48 6.09
N PHE A 128 23.14 -9.35 6.22
CA PHE A 128 23.17 -10.52 7.08
C PHE A 128 23.46 -11.78 6.25
N SER A 129 24.41 -12.60 6.71
CA SER A 129 24.58 -13.98 6.19
C SER A 129 23.46 -14.89 6.69
N ASP A 130 23.09 -14.71 7.96
CA ASP A 130 22.08 -15.47 8.66
C ASP A 130 21.21 -14.50 9.44
N CYS A 131 19.88 -14.61 9.31
CA CYS A 131 18.96 -13.79 10.10
C CYS A 131 17.71 -14.56 10.51
N VAL A 132 17.07 -14.09 11.57
CA VAL A 132 15.72 -14.50 11.95
C VAL A 132 14.74 -13.42 11.51
N ILE A 133 13.69 -13.82 10.79
CA ILE A 133 12.61 -12.91 10.40
C ILE A 133 11.51 -12.97 11.45
N CYS A 134 11.28 -11.85 12.13
CA CYS A 134 10.19 -11.67 13.07
C CYS A 134 9.06 -10.88 12.41
N VAL A 135 7.84 -11.43 12.36
CA VAL A 135 6.65 -10.75 11.84
C VAL A 135 5.70 -10.47 13.00
N GLU A 136 5.41 -9.18 13.21
CA GLU A 136 4.48 -8.69 14.23
C GLU A 136 3.24 -8.10 13.54
N HIS A 137 2.05 -8.58 13.90
CA HIS A 137 0.78 -8.00 13.46
C HIS A 137 0.11 -7.26 14.62
N ILE A 138 -0.15 -5.97 14.42
CA ILE A 138 -0.79 -5.09 15.41
C ILE A 138 -2.23 -4.85 14.95
N TYR A 139 -3.21 -5.28 15.75
CA TYR A 139 -4.63 -5.10 15.47
C TYR A 139 -5.28 -4.18 16.51
N ASP A 140 -6.28 -3.42 16.09
CA ASP A 140 -7.10 -2.61 17.00
C ASP A 140 -8.12 -3.52 17.71
N HIS A 141 -8.10 -3.50 19.05
CA HIS A 141 -9.00 -4.27 19.90
C HIS A 141 -10.48 -3.93 19.68
N ASN A 142 -10.79 -2.74 19.18
CA ASN A 142 -12.17 -2.32 18.91
C ASN A 142 -12.73 -2.91 17.62
N LEU A 143 -11.90 -3.53 16.77
CA LEU A 143 -12.35 -4.16 15.54
C LEU A 143 -12.88 -5.59 15.80
N PRO A 144 -13.85 -6.05 15.01
CA PRO A 144 -14.35 -7.42 15.11
C PRO A 144 -13.22 -8.45 14.95
N ILE A 145 -13.29 -9.58 15.66
CA ILE A 145 -12.30 -10.69 15.59
C ILE A 145 -12.05 -11.14 14.14
N LYS A 146 -13.07 -11.12 13.28
CA LYS A 146 -12.94 -11.43 11.84
C LYS A 146 -12.01 -10.50 11.05
N ALA A 147 -11.62 -9.35 11.60
CA ALA A 147 -10.64 -8.44 11.01
C ALA A 147 -9.19 -8.87 11.32
N VAL A 148 -9.00 -9.72 12.34
CA VAL A 148 -7.73 -10.38 12.60
C VAL A 148 -7.49 -11.42 11.50
N ARG A 149 -6.37 -11.30 10.80
CA ARG A 149 -5.99 -12.19 9.72
C ARG A 149 -4.94 -13.16 10.21
N ASP A 150 -5.14 -14.44 9.93
CA ASP A 150 -4.11 -15.43 10.20
C ASP A 150 -2.87 -15.17 9.33
N TYR A 151 -1.70 -15.51 9.87
CA TYR A 151 -0.41 -15.31 9.18
C TYR A 151 -0.37 -16.00 7.81
N ASP A 152 -0.97 -17.18 7.70
CA ASP A 152 -1.03 -17.95 6.45
C ASP A 152 -1.95 -17.34 5.39
N ASN A 153 -2.85 -16.42 5.77
CA ASN A 153 -3.73 -15.70 4.85
C ASN A 153 -3.12 -14.41 4.29
N LEU A 154 -1.96 -13.98 4.79
CA LEU A 154 -1.27 -12.78 4.33
C LEU A 154 -0.19 -13.10 3.27
N GLU A 155 -0.15 -12.30 2.21
CA GLU A 155 0.91 -12.39 1.20
C GLU A 155 2.17 -11.63 1.67
N LEU A 156 2.98 -12.30 2.48
CA LEU A 156 4.24 -11.76 3.01
C LEU A 156 5.44 -12.05 2.12
N LYS A 157 5.36 -13.03 1.22
CA LYS A 157 6.52 -13.49 0.47
C LYS A 157 7.09 -12.37 -0.40
N ALA A 158 6.26 -11.70 -1.18
CA ALA A 158 6.73 -10.61 -2.05
C ALA A 158 7.38 -9.45 -1.27
N VAL A 159 6.89 -9.18 -0.06
CA VAL A 159 7.46 -8.15 0.83
C VAL A 159 8.81 -8.59 1.39
N ILE A 160 8.89 -9.83 1.89
CA ILE A 160 10.14 -10.42 2.39
C ILE A 160 11.17 -10.50 1.27
N ASP A 161 10.79 -10.92 0.06
CA ASP A 161 11.68 -10.99 -1.09
C ASP A 161 12.25 -9.59 -1.41
N VAL A 162 11.44 -8.53 -1.38
CA VAL A 162 11.94 -7.15 -1.55
C VAL A 162 12.89 -6.75 -0.43
N ILE A 163 12.57 -7.03 0.84
CA ILE A 163 13.47 -6.68 1.96
C ILE A 163 14.80 -7.43 1.84
N ALA A 164 14.74 -8.73 1.57
CA ALA A 164 15.88 -9.63 1.43
C ALA A 164 16.89 -9.12 0.39
N THR A 165 16.42 -8.58 -0.74
CA THR A 165 17.33 -8.02 -1.78
C THR A 165 18.22 -6.86 -1.30
N PHE A 166 17.91 -6.24 -0.16
CA PHE A 166 18.69 -5.13 0.39
C PHE A 166 19.54 -5.50 1.61
N CYS A 167 19.22 -6.61 2.28
CA CYS A 167 19.79 -6.92 3.59
C CYS A 167 20.29 -8.35 3.75
N LEU A 168 20.12 -9.22 2.76
CA LEU A 168 20.72 -10.55 2.78
C LEU A 168 21.88 -10.58 1.80
N THR A 169 22.97 -11.22 2.20
CA THR A 169 24.02 -11.60 1.25
C THR A 169 23.44 -12.61 0.28
N ASP A 170 23.57 -12.33 -1.01
CA ASP A 170 23.15 -13.25 -2.05
C ASP A 170 24.05 -14.51 -2.00
N ASP A 171 23.47 -15.70 -2.20
CA ASP A 171 24.21 -16.97 -2.21
C ASP A 171 25.21 -17.06 -3.38
N THR A 172 25.29 -16.02 -4.21
CA THR A 172 26.07 -15.98 -5.45
C THR A 172 27.55 -15.69 -5.26
N GLY A 173 28.02 -15.36 -4.05
CA GLY A 173 29.46 -15.33 -3.73
C GLY A 173 30.30 -14.44 -4.66
N ALA A 174 29.76 -13.28 -5.07
CA ALA A 174 30.45 -12.28 -5.89
C ALA A 174 30.89 -11.07 -5.07
#